data_AF-A0A7V9GB21-F1
#
_entry.id   AF-A0A7V9GB21-F1
#
_cell.length_a   1.000
_cell.length_b   1.000
_cell.length_c   1.000
_cell.angle_alpha   90.00
_cell.angle_beta   90.00
_cell.angle_gamma   90.00
#
_symmetry.space_group_name_H-M   'P 1'
#
loop_
_entity.id
_entity.type
_entity.pdbx_description
1 polymer ?
#
loop_
_entity_poly.entity_id
_entity_poly.type
_entity_poly.pdbx_seq_one_letter_code
_entity_poly.pdbx_strand_id
1 'polypeptide(L)'
;GKRAGKQPRFNAFGNIGIGIMTAPLEQFTQNDVLLFGIAGIYNVNERINIVGEINGRANTRSGNAPLGTESISQFRVGTQIKASSLRFDTAAIFGLTRFSPRTGVTFGVTYLSPSVFTPAK
;
A
#
# COMPACT_ATOMS: atom_id res chain seq x y z
N GLY A 1 -6.20 20.69 13.34
CA GLY A 1 -5.59 21.18 14.58
C GLY A 1 -5.19 20.01 15.46
N LYS A 2 -3.91 19.92 15.87
CA LYS A 2 -3.44 18.90 16.82
C LYS A 2 -3.79 19.35 18.24
N ARG A 3 -4.73 18.66 18.90
CA ARG A 3 -4.89 18.72 20.35
C ARG A 3 -4.01 17.63 20.95
N ALA A 4 -3.02 18.02 21.76
CA ALA A 4 -2.17 17.09 22.51
C ALA A 4 -3.07 16.16 23.34
N GLY A 5 -2.88 14.84 23.19
CA GLY A 5 -3.57 13.82 23.99
C GLY A 5 -4.66 12.99 23.29
N LYS A 6 -5.10 13.36 22.08
CA LYS A 6 -6.01 12.48 21.28
C LYS A 6 -5.27 11.93 20.07
N GLN A 7 -5.32 10.61 19.89
CA GLN A 7 -4.85 10.01 18.64
C GLN A 7 -5.64 10.62 17.47
N PRO A 8 -4.96 11.05 16.39
CA PRO A 8 -5.62 11.65 15.25
C PRO A 8 -6.60 10.62 14.67
N ARG A 9 -7.88 11.00 14.53
CA ARG A 9 -8.92 10.09 14.01
C ARG A 9 -8.69 9.70 12.56
N PHE A 10 -7.90 10.48 11.83
CA PHE A 10 -7.56 10.24 10.44
C PHE A 10 -6.08 10.54 10.21
N ASN A 11 -5.40 9.64 9.52
CA ASN A 11 -4.03 9.78 9.07
C ASN A 11 -3.97 9.49 7.57
N ALA A 12 -3.42 10.41 6.79
CA ALA A 12 -3.22 10.22 5.35
C ALA A 12 -1.74 10.34 5.02
N PHE A 13 -1.27 9.47 4.14
CA PHE A 13 0.11 9.45 3.67
C PHE A 13 0.14 9.10 2.18
N GLY A 14 1.22 9.50 1.52
CA GLY A 14 1.43 9.19 0.11
C GLY A 14 2.90 8.98 -0.17
N ASN A 15 3.16 8.20 -1.22
CA ASN A 15 4.48 7.88 -1.71
C ASN A 15 4.52 8.10 -3.23
N ILE A 16 5.65 8.60 -3.71
CA ILE A 16 5.97 8.70 -5.12
C ILE A 16 7.41 8.22 -5.30
N GLY A 17 7.68 7.51 -6.38
CA GLY A 17 9.00 6.95 -6.65
C GLY A 17 9.19 6.64 -8.12
N ILE A 18 10.42 6.33 -8.49
CA ILE A 18 10.79 5.90 -9.83
C ILE A 18 11.28 4.46 -9.71
N GLY A 19 10.72 3.57 -10.53
CA GLY A 19 11.14 2.18 -10.65
C GLY A 19 11.83 1.97 -11.99
N ILE A 20 13.00 1.36 -11.98
CA ILE A 20 13.71 0.96 -13.20
C ILE A 20 13.47 -0.54 -13.36
N MET A 21 12.82 -0.92 -14.45
CA MET A 21 12.44 -2.32 -14.71
C MET A 21 13.08 -2.83 -15.99
N THR A 22 13.77 -3.96 -15.91
CA THR A 22 14.25 -4.68 -17.09
C THR A 22 13.08 -5.38 -17.77
N ALA A 23 12.92 -5.22 -19.09
CA ALA A 23 11.89 -5.97 -19.79
C ALA A 23 12.29 -7.45 -19.86
N PRO A 24 11.44 -8.38 -19.39
CA PRO A 24 11.82 -9.79 -19.29
C PRO A 24 11.88 -10.52 -20.63
N LEU A 25 11.26 -9.99 -21.68
CA LEU A 25 11.12 -10.65 -22.99
C LEU A 25 11.91 -9.98 -24.13
N GLU A 26 12.50 -8.81 -23.90
CA GLU A 26 13.32 -8.11 -24.89
C GLU A 26 14.70 -7.81 -24.30
N GLN A 27 15.73 -8.45 -24.87
CA GLN A 27 17.12 -8.23 -24.46
C GLN A 27 17.49 -6.74 -24.58
N PHE A 28 18.16 -6.22 -23.55
CA PHE A 28 18.67 -4.83 -23.47
C PHE A 28 17.61 -3.72 -23.48
N THR A 29 16.35 -4.02 -23.16
CA THR A 29 15.34 -2.97 -23.00
C THR A 29 15.03 -2.72 -21.53
N GLN A 30 15.18 -1.45 -21.13
CA GLN A 30 14.88 -0.94 -19.80
C GLN A 30 13.63 -0.05 -19.91
N ASN A 31 12.73 -0.17 -18.96
CA ASN A 31 11.55 0.68 -18.87
C ASN A 31 11.48 1.36 -17.51
N ASP A 32 11.34 2.68 -17.55
CA ASP A 32 11.19 3.50 -16.37
C ASP A 32 9.70 3.64 -16.04
N VAL A 33 9.33 3.26 -14.83
CA VAL A 33 7.95 3.35 -14.33
C VAL A 33 7.87 4.35 -13.19
N LEU A 34 6.83 5.17 -13.21
CA LEU A 34 6.48 6.02 -12.09
C LEU A 34 5.67 5.20 -11.09
N LEU A 35 6.18 5.06 -9.86
CA LEU A 35 5.47 4.42 -8.75
C LEU A 35 4.73 5.49 -7.95
N PHE A 36 3.48 5.21 -7.59
CA PHE A 36 2.69 6.11 -6.77
C PHE A 36 1.80 5.34 -5.79
N GLY A 37 1.55 5.95 -4.64
CA GLY A 37 0.63 5.43 -3.65
C GLY A 37 0.06 6.55 -2.80
N ILE A 38 -1.21 6.43 -2.46
CA ILE A 38 -1.87 7.27 -1.46
C ILE A 38 -2.70 6.36 -0.57
N ALA A 39 -2.62 6.57 0.74
CA ALA A 39 -3.33 5.77 1.71
C ALA A 39 -3.84 6.62 2.86
N GLY A 40 -4.94 6.15 3.44
CA GLY A 40 -5.63 6.76 4.56
C GLY A 40 -5.97 5.70 5.60
N ILE A 41 -5.78 6.05 6.86
CA ILE A 41 -6.18 5.27 8.03
C ILE A 41 -7.15 6.10 8.84
N TYR A 42 -8.35 5.56 9.04
CA TYR A 42 -9.36 6.12 9.92
C TYR A 42 -9.46 5.28 11.20
N ASN A 43 -9.11 5.87 12.33
CA ASN A 43 -9.18 5.21 13.64
C ASN A 43 -10.63 5.28 14.15
N VAL A 44 -11.33 4.15 14.11
CA VAL A 44 -12.71 4.04 14.62
C VAL A 44 -12.68 4.05 16.15
N ASN A 45 -11.76 3.28 16.73
CA ASN A 45 -11.46 3.25 18.16
C ASN A 45 -10.00 2.84 18.38
N GLU A 46 -9.59 2.62 19.63
CA GLU A 46 -8.20 2.27 19.98
C GLU A 46 -7.72 0.91 19.45
N ARG A 47 -8.63 0.07 18.97
CA ARG A 47 -8.36 -1.29 18.49
C ARG A 47 -8.70 -1.51 17.02
N ILE A 48 -9.59 -0.70 16.45
CA ILE A 48 -10.14 -0.90 15.11
C ILE A 48 -9.84 0.32 14.24
N ASN A 49 -9.18 0.04 13.12
CA ASN A 49 -8.87 1.02 12.10
C ASN A 49 -9.49 0.58 10.77
N ILE A 50 -9.97 1.54 10.00
CA ILE A 50 -10.34 1.36 8.60
C ILE A 50 -9.19 1.91 7.75
N VAL A 51 -8.76 1.15 6.76
CA VAL A 51 -7.66 1.49 5.87
C VAL A 51 -8.18 1.58 4.45
N GLY A 52 -7.75 2.57 3.70
CA GLY A 52 -7.94 2.64 2.26
C GLY A 52 -6.64 3.06 1.59
N GLU A 53 -6.25 2.39 0.52
CA GLU A 53 -5.07 2.75 -0.26
C GLU A 53 -5.34 2.61 -1.76
N ILE A 54 -4.74 3.51 -2.54
CA ILE A 54 -4.58 3.36 -3.98
C ILE A 54 -3.08 3.30 -4.23
N ASN A 55 -2.62 2.22 -4.86
CA ASN A 55 -1.22 2.02 -5.16
C ASN A 55 -1.06 1.49 -6.57
N GLY A 56 -0.05 1.98 -7.28
CA GLY A 56 0.17 1.59 -8.66
C GLY A 56 1.51 2.02 -9.21
N ARG A 57 1.71 1.61 -10.46
CA ARG A 57 2.79 2.03 -11.33
C ARG A 57 2.23 2.46 -12.66
N ALA A 58 2.75 3.56 -13.21
CA ALA A 58 2.46 4.03 -14.55
C ALA A 58 3.71 3.87 -15.41
N ASN A 59 3.54 3.26 -16.58
CA ASN A 59 4.58 3.27 -17.60
C ASN A 59 4.78 4.69 -18.16
N THR A 60 6.02 5.16 -18.23
CA THR A 60 6.35 6.49 -18.77
C THR A 60 6.61 6.50 -20.28
N ARG A 61 6.72 5.32 -20.93
CA ARG A 61 6.95 5.20 -22.37
C ARG A 61 5.66 5.45 -23.17
N SER A 62 5.74 6.27 -24.22
CA SER A 62 4.61 6.67 -25.09
C SER A 62 4.16 5.60 -26.11
N GLY A 63 4.86 4.47 -26.20
CA GLY A 63 4.52 3.34 -27.08
C GLY A 63 3.87 2.16 -26.34
N ASN A 64 3.69 1.02 -27.02
CA ASN A 64 3.23 -0.22 -26.36
C ASN A 64 4.21 -0.59 -25.23
N ALA A 65 3.69 -0.71 -24.01
CA ALA A 65 4.46 -1.16 -22.87
C ALA A 65 5.01 -2.57 -23.16
N PRO A 66 6.33 -2.82 -22.99
CA PRO A 66 6.85 -4.17 -23.00
C PRO A 66 6.09 -5.03 -21.99
N LEU A 67 5.73 -6.26 -22.40
CA LEU A 67 4.96 -7.17 -21.55
C LEU A 67 5.66 -7.34 -20.18
N GLY A 68 4.92 -7.12 -19.10
CA GLY A 68 5.42 -7.10 -17.71
C GLY A 68 5.73 -5.71 -17.12
N THR A 69 5.78 -4.67 -17.96
CA THR A 69 6.00 -3.27 -17.54
C THR A 69 4.76 -2.39 -17.69
N GLU A 70 3.59 -3.02 -17.79
CA GLU A 70 2.32 -2.33 -17.96
C GLU A 70 1.95 -1.49 -16.72
N SER A 71 1.09 -0.50 -16.97
CA SER A 71 0.48 0.28 -15.90
C SER A 71 -0.49 -0.58 -15.09
N ILE A 72 -0.14 -0.83 -13.84
CA ILE A 72 -0.94 -1.59 -12.87
C ILE A 72 -1.32 -0.63 -11.75
N SER A 73 -2.61 -0.56 -11.43
CA SER A 73 -3.08 0.21 -10.27
C SER A 73 -4.17 -0.57 -9.53
N GLN A 74 -4.14 -0.52 -8.21
CA GLN A 74 -5.05 -1.23 -7.34
C GLN A 74 -5.58 -0.28 -6.27
N PHE A 75 -6.87 -0.41 -5.99
CA PHE A 75 -7.50 0.15 -4.81
C PHE A 75 -7.68 -0.97 -3.79
N ARG A 76 -7.32 -0.73 -2.54
CA ARG A 76 -7.54 -1.65 -1.44
C ARG A 76 -8.28 -0.93 -0.31
N VAL A 77 -9.26 -1.60 0.26
CA VAL A 77 -10.00 -1.11 1.42
C VAL A 77 -10.16 -2.24 2.43
N GLY A 78 -9.93 -1.94 3.70
CA GLY A 78 -9.81 -2.97 4.71
C GLY A 78 -9.91 -2.47 6.13
N THR A 79 -9.69 -3.39 7.06
CA THR A 79 -9.68 -3.13 8.50
C THR A 79 -8.42 -3.68 9.14
N GLN A 80 -7.98 -3.00 10.20
CA GLN A 80 -6.98 -3.51 11.13
C GLN A 80 -7.61 -3.64 12.50
N ILE A 81 -7.52 -4.81 13.09
CA ILE A 81 -8.10 -5.12 14.40
C ILE A 81 -6.96 -5.57 15.31
N LYS A 82 -6.70 -4.79 16.37
CA LYS A 82 -5.74 -5.11 17.41
C LYS A 82 -6.43 -5.87 18.55
N ALA A 83 -5.96 -7.07 18.83
CA ALA A 83 -6.39 -7.89 19.95
C ALA A 83 -5.16 -8.39 20.71
N SER A 84 -4.95 -7.85 21.92
CA SER A 84 -3.77 -8.17 22.74
C SER A 84 -2.46 -7.89 21.97
N SER A 85 -1.58 -8.88 21.86
CA SER A 85 -0.32 -8.84 21.12
C SER A 85 -0.47 -9.21 19.63
N LEU A 86 -1.68 -9.29 19.10
CA LEU A 86 -1.94 -9.59 17.69
C LEU A 86 -2.63 -8.42 16.99
N ARG A 87 -2.26 -8.19 15.74
CA ARG A 87 -3.00 -7.34 14.81
C ARG A 87 -3.45 -8.18 13.63
N PHE A 88 -4.75 -8.18 13.38
CA PHE A 88 -5.37 -8.81 12.23
C PHE A 88 -5.62 -7.74 11.18
N ASP A 89 -5.15 -7.97 9.95
CA ASP A 89 -5.28 -7.07 8.83
C ASP A 89 -6.11 -7.79 7.75
N THR A 90 -7.23 -7.21 7.34
CA THR A 90 -8.09 -7.78 6.29
C THR A 90 -8.42 -6.71 5.27
N ALA A 91 -8.36 -7.02 3.98
CA ALA A 91 -8.73 -6.04 2.96
C ALA A 91 -9.24 -6.67 1.66
N ALA A 92 -10.21 -6.00 1.05
CA ALA A 92 -10.62 -6.26 -0.33
C ALA A 92 -9.77 -5.42 -1.29
N ILE A 93 -9.42 -5.99 -2.42
CA ILE A 93 -8.58 -5.40 -3.46
C ILE A 93 -9.40 -5.32 -4.74
N PHE A 94 -9.32 -4.19 -5.43
CA PHE A 94 -9.98 -3.91 -6.71
C PHE A 94 -8.95 -3.40 -7.70
N GLY A 95 -8.86 -4.03 -8.87
CA GLY A 95 -8.00 -3.58 -9.96
C GLY A 95 -8.58 -2.34 -10.63
N LEU A 96 -7.76 -1.31 -10.82
CA LEU A 96 -8.14 -0.05 -11.48
C LEU A 96 -7.71 0.01 -12.96
N THR A 97 -6.79 -0.84 -13.40
CA THR A 97 -6.33 -0.90 -14.80
C THR A 97 -6.63 -2.26 -15.44
N ARG A 98 -6.56 -2.32 -16.77
CA ARG A 98 -6.83 -3.54 -17.56
C ARG A 98 -5.95 -4.74 -17.17
N PHE A 99 -4.73 -4.47 -16.71
CA PHE A 99 -3.74 -5.49 -16.34
C PHE A 99 -3.74 -5.80 -14.83
N SER A 100 -4.50 -5.06 -14.03
CA SER A 100 -4.66 -5.37 -12.62
C SER A 100 -5.64 -6.53 -12.41
N PRO A 101 -5.38 -7.43 -11.44
CA PRO A 101 -6.39 -8.37 -10.95
C PRO A 101 -7.70 -7.65 -10.63
N ARG A 102 -8.82 -8.12 -11.19
CA ARG A 102 -10.12 -7.44 -11.06
C ARG A 102 -10.55 -7.27 -9.61
N THR A 103 -10.44 -8.34 -8.83
CA THR A 103 -10.80 -8.39 -7.43
C THR A 103 -9.87 -9.33 -6.67
N GLY A 104 -9.67 -9.09 -5.38
CA GLY A 104 -8.92 -9.97 -4.50
C GLY A 104 -9.24 -9.70 -3.04
N VAL A 105 -8.77 -10.59 -2.17
CA VAL A 105 -8.84 -10.40 -0.71
C VAL A 105 -7.47 -10.72 -0.14
N THR A 106 -7.07 -9.97 0.88
CA THR A 106 -5.87 -10.24 1.68
C THR A 106 -6.26 -10.37 3.15
N PHE A 107 -5.60 -11.30 3.83
CA PHE A 107 -5.71 -11.53 5.26
C PHE A 107 -4.29 -11.71 5.82
N GLY A 108 -3.98 -10.97 6.87
CA GLY A 108 -2.67 -11.00 7.53
C GLY A 108 -2.82 -11.01 9.05
N VAL A 109 -1.85 -11.62 9.71
CA VAL A 109 -1.72 -11.60 11.16
C VAL A 109 -0.32 -11.12 11.48
N THR A 110 -0.22 -10.06 12.29
CA THR A 110 1.03 -9.50 12.76
C THR A 110 1.12 -9.69 14.27
N TYR A 111 2.20 -10.31 14.75
CA TYR A 111 2.51 -10.36 16.18
C TYR A 111 3.25 -9.10 16.61
N LEU A 112 2.70 -8.40 17.60
CA LEU A 112 3.26 -7.19 18.18
C LEU A 112 4.11 -7.60 19.39
N SER A 113 5.41 -7.79 19.17
CA SER A 113 6.35 -8.03 20.27
C SER A 113 6.52 -6.76 21.12
N PRO A 114 6.62 -6.87 22.45
CA PRO A 114 7.05 -5.77 23.31
C PRO A 114 8.39 -5.19 22.83
N SER A 115 8.59 -3.88 23.03
CA SER A 115 9.87 -3.25 22.70
C SER A 115 10.97 -3.88 23.56
N VAL A 116 11.87 -4.63 22.94
CA VAL A 116 12.98 -5.29 23.63
C VAL A 116 14.16 -4.33 23.86
N PHE A 117 14.11 -3.15 23.24
CA PHE A 117 15.11 -2.11 23.39
C PHE A 117 14.45 -0.79 23.77
N THR A 118 14.96 -0.16 24.82
CA THR A 118 14.67 1.23 25.16
C THR A 118 15.97 2.00 24.91
N PRO A 119 16.04 2.85 23.87
CA PRO A 119 17.25 3.64 23.62
C PRO A 119 17.61 4.46 24.87
N ALA A 120 18.89 4.50 25.22
CA ALA A 120 19.37 5.37 26.29
C ALA A 120 19.02 6.83 25.95
N LYS A 121 18.53 7.57 26.95
CA LYS A 121 18.14 8.98 26.84
C LYS A 121 19.32 9.87 26.50
#